data_AF-A0A925WIB1-F1
#
_entry.id   AF-A0A925WIB1-F1
#
_cell.length_a   1.000
_cell.length_b   1.000
_cell.length_c   1.000
_cell.angle_alpha   90.00
_cell.angle_beta   90.00
_cell.angle_gamma   90.00
#
_symmetry.space_group_name_H-M   'P 1'
#
loop_
_entity.id
_entity.type
_entity.pdbx_description
1 polymer ?
#
loop_
_entity_poly.entity_id
_entity_poly.type
_entity_poly.pdbx_seq_one_letter_code
_entity_poly.pdbx_strand_id
1 'polypeptide(L)'
;FANGVSSQLPVSGTVAQRQPIMVAGKPVFHYEDSPVITGRVTGSTNFIETNPLPINAELLKRGEQRYAISCTPCHGALADGNGITKKVGAMAVVANLHDKRIVEMTDGELFHVVTNGRNLMGAYGPTVPTEDRWAIIAYLRALQLSRLGTIDDVPQELRATLKK
;
A
#
# COMPACT_ATOMS: atom_id res chain seq x y z
N PHE A 1 23.47 -14.60 23.70
CA PHE A 1 23.61 -15.32 22.43
C PHE A 1 24.93 -14.91 21.77
N ALA A 2 25.52 -15.74 20.89
CA ALA A 2 26.83 -15.47 20.27
C ALA A 2 26.88 -14.17 19.44
N ASN A 3 25.73 -13.69 18.99
CA ASN A 3 25.54 -12.44 18.25
C ASN A 3 25.28 -11.20 19.14
N GLY A 4 25.30 -11.34 20.47
CA GLY A 4 25.14 -10.21 21.40
C GLY A 4 23.74 -9.59 21.51
N VAL A 5 22.75 -10.06 20.75
CA VAL A 5 21.35 -9.58 20.79
C VAL A 5 20.48 -10.50 21.64
N SER A 6 19.53 -9.96 22.41
CA SER A 6 18.49 -10.76 23.10
C SER A 6 17.34 -11.16 22.17
N SER A 7 17.01 -10.31 21.20
CA SER A 7 16.01 -10.56 20.16
C SER A 7 16.56 -11.51 19.09
N GLN A 8 16.38 -12.82 19.29
CA GLN A 8 16.75 -13.82 18.29
C GLN A 8 15.70 -13.94 17.19
N LEU A 9 16.14 -14.38 16.02
CA LEU A 9 15.24 -14.73 14.93
C LEU A 9 14.41 -15.97 15.31
N PRO A 10 13.13 -16.03 14.93
CA PRO A 10 12.35 -17.25 15.08
C PRO A 10 12.91 -18.37 14.19
N VAL A 11 12.60 -19.62 14.54
CA VAL A 11 12.94 -20.78 13.70
C VAL A 11 12.26 -20.64 12.34
N SER A 12 12.97 -20.97 11.26
CA SER A 12 12.43 -20.90 9.90
C SER A 12 11.14 -21.72 9.77
N GLY A 13 10.15 -21.19 9.06
CA GLY A 13 8.83 -21.81 8.91
C GLY A 13 7.86 -21.56 10.08
N THR A 14 8.27 -20.86 11.14
CA THR A 14 7.36 -20.48 12.23
C THR A 14 6.29 -19.53 11.71
N VAL A 15 5.03 -19.89 11.94
CA VAL A 15 3.87 -19.05 11.66
C VAL A 15 3.35 -18.49 12.98
N ALA A 16 3.35 -17.16 13.12
CA ALA A 16 2.82 -16.51 14.31
C ALA A 16 1.28 -16.53 14.31
N GLN A 17 0.67 -16.92 15.44
CA GLN A 17 -0.76 -16.77 15.62
C GLN A 17 -1.08 -15.29 15.90
N ARG A 18 -1.88 -14.68 15.02
CA ARG A 18 -2.34 -13.29 15.10
C ARG A 18 -3.87 -13.26 14.96
N GLN A 19 -4.47 -12.15 15.38
CA GLN A 19 -5.89 -11.92 15.14
C GLN A 19 -6.16 -11.95 13.63
N PRO A 20 -7.25 -12.59 13.18
CA PRO A 20 -7.58 -12.65 11.77
C PRO A 20 -8.00 -11.27 11.25
N ILE A 21 -7.79 -11.06 9.95
CA ILE A 21 -8.30 -9.90 9.22
C ILE A 21 -9.74 -10.21 8.81
N MET A 22 -10.67 -9.29 9.08
CA MET A 22 -12.06 -9.45 8.67
C MET A 22 -12.24 -8.98 7.22
N VAL A 23 -12.51 -9.90 6.31
CA VAL A 23 -12.77 -9.60 4.89
C VAL A 23 -14.18 -10.05 4.54
N ALA A 24 -15.04 -9.10 4.15
CA ALA A 24 -16.45 -9.35 3.83
C ALA A 24 -17.19 -10.21 4.89
N GLY A 25 -16.91 -9.96 6.18
CA GLY A 25 -17.52 -10.67 7.30
C GLY A 25 -16.93 -12.04 7.62
N LYS A 26 -15.87 -12.48 6.91
CA LYS A 26 -15.16 -13.73 7.18
C LYS A 26 -13.78 -13.45 7.80
N PRO A 27 -13.38 -14.19 8.85
CA PRO A 27 -12.02 -14.10 9.36
C PRO A 27 -11.05 -14.76 8.38
N VAL A 28 -9.95 -14.07 8.08
CA VAL A 28 -8.84 -14.57 7.26
C VAL A 28 -7.56 -14.51 8.08
N PHE A 29 -6.94 -15.66 8.32
CA PHE A 29 -5.71 -15.75 9.08
C PHE A 29 -4.48 -15.43 8.23
N HIS A 30 -3.44 -14.89 8.86
CA HIS A 30 -2.21 -14.44 8.18
C HIS A 30 -1.39 -15.55 7.50
N TYR A 31 -1.71 -16.82 7.74
CA TYR A 31 -1.06 -17.97 7.12
C TYR A 31 -1.81 -18.51 5.90
N GLU A 32 -3.02 -18.01 5.65
CA GLU A 32 -3.83 -18.47 4.53
C GLU A 32 -3.33 -17.90 3.21
N ASP A 33 -3.37 -18.72 2.16
CA ASP A 33 -3.19 -18.26 0.79
C ASP A 33 -4.47 -17.54 0.31
N SER A 34 -4.56 -16.26 0.67
CA SER A 34 -5.70 -15.42 0.37
C SER A 34 -5.27 -14.08 -0.24
N PRO A 35 -6.13 -13.46 -1.07
CA PRO A 35 -5.83 -12.17 -1.70
C PRO A 35 -5.43 -11.07 -0.71
N VAL A 36 -6.05 -11.03 0.46
CA VAL A 36 -5.73 -10.01 1.48
C VAL A 36 -4.34 -10.19 2.08
N ILE A 37 -3.82 -11.42 2.15
CA ILE A 37 -2.50 -11.72 2.72
C ILE A 37 -1.41 -11.58 1.67
N THR A 38 -1.64 -12.06 0.45
CA THR A 38 -0.59 -12.19 -0.59
C THR A 38 -0.65 -11.12 -1.66
N GLY A 39 -1.79 -10.44 -1.84
CA GLY A 39 -2.08 -9.58 -3.00
C GLY A 39 -2.28 -10.37 -4.30
N ARG A 40 -2.40 -11.70 -4.23
CA ARG A 40 -2.51 -12.58 -5.40
C ARG A 40 -3.85 -13.31 -5.43
N VAL A 41 -4.24 -13.73 -6.63
CA VAL A 41 -5.33 -14.68 -6.80
C VAL A 41 -4.91 -16.00 -6.15
N THR A 42 -5.73 -16.54 -5.25
CA THR A 42 -5.46 -17.81 -4.55
C THR A 42 -5.06 -18.92 -5.53
N GLY A 43 -3.98 -19.63 -5.23
CA GLY A 43 -3.46 -20.70 -6.07
C GLY A 43 -2.81 -20.23 -7.39
N SER A 44 -2.58 -18.93 -7.58
CA SER A 44 -1.98 -18.36 -8.79
C SER A 44 -0.83 -17.41 -8.49
N THR A 45 -0.01 -17.15 -9.50
CA THR A 45 1.04 -16.12 -9.45
C THR A 45 0.52 -14.74 -9.85
N ASN A 46 -0.70 -14.64 -10.38
CA ASN A 46 -1.32 -13.39 -10.81
C ASN A 46 -1.74 -12.53 -9.62
N PHE A 47 -1.56 -11.22 -9.75
CA PHE A 47 -2.03 -10.25 -8.76
C PHE A 47 -3.54 -10.00 -8.88
N ILE A 48 -4.17 -9.64 -7.77
CA ILE A 48 -5.56 -9.16 -7.82
C ILE A 48 -5.62 -7.73 -8.34
N GLU A 49 -6.65 -7.42 -9.12
CA GLU A 49 -6.85 -6.11 -9.72
C GLU A 49 -7.10 -5.03 -8.68
N THR A 50 -7.96 -5.33 -7.70
CA THR A 50 -8.49 -4.35 -6.75
C THR A 50 -8.27 -4.74 -5.30
N ASN A 51 -8.20 -3.73 -4.45
CA ASN A 51 -8.11 -3.86 -3.00
C ASN A 51 -9.28 -4.73 -2.44
N PRO A 52 -9.01 -5.79 -1.67
CA PRO A 52 -10.03 -6.68 -1.15
C PRO A 52 -10.75 -6.13 0.09
N LEU A 53 -10.28 -5.02 0.67
CA LEU A 53 -10.91 -4.37 1.82
C LEU A 53 -11.98 -3.36 1.37
N PRO A 54 -13.04 -3.15 2.18
CA PRO A 54 -14.06 -2.15 1.86
C PRO A 54 -13.46 -0.74 1.88
N ILE A 55 -13.53 -0.04 0.74
CA ILE A 55 -13.06 1.34 0.63
C ILE A 55 -14.07 2.28 1.28
N ASN A 56 -13.72 2.79 2.46
CA ASN A 56 -14.53 3.73 3.22
C ASN A 56 -13.66 4.86 3.82
N ALA A 57 -14.30 5.86 4.43
CA ALA A 57 -13.60 7.02 4.98
C ALA A 57 -12.60 6.65 6.10
N GLU A 58 -12.91 5.61 6.89
CA GLU A 58 -12.02 5.14 7.95
C GLU A 58 -10.74 4.52 7.37
N LEU A 59 -10.87 3.66 6.36
CA LEU A 59 -9.74 3.04 5.67
C LEU A 59 -8.87 4.11 4.99
N LEU A 60 -9.49 5.09 4.33
CA LEU A 60 -8.76 6.18 3.67
C LEU A 60 -8.01 7.05 4.67
N LYS A 61 -8.64 7.43 5.80
CA LYS A 61 -7.98 8.18 6.87
C LYS A 61 -6.81 7.40 7.49
N ARG A 62 -7.00 6.09 7.66
CA ARG A 62 -5.93 5.21 8.11
C ARG A 62 -4.79 5.13 7.09
N GLY A 63 -5.12 5.03 5.81
CA GLY A 63 -4.19 5.04 4.70
C GLY A 63 -3.35 6.31 4.64
N GLU A 64 -3.99 7.47 4.76
CA GLU A 64 -3.34 8.78 4.84
C GLU A 64 -2.32 8.82 5.97
N GLN A 65 -2.73 8.43 7.19
CA GLN A 65 -1.86 8.40 8.37
C GLN A 65 -0.62 7.53 8.11
N ARG A 66 -0.82 6.33 7.56
CA ARG A 66 0.28 5.38 7.32
C ARG A 66 1.17 5.80 6.17
N TYR A 67 0.61 6.37 5.11
CA TYR A 67 1.35 6.95 4.00
C TYR A 67 2.23 8.12 4.46
N ALA A 68 1.69 8.99 5.33
CA ALA A 68 2.42 10.10 5.92
C ALA A 68 3.66 9.64 6.72
N ILE A 69 3.53 8.53 7.47
CA ILE A 69 4.60 7.99 8.30
C ILE A 69 5.68 7.28 7.47
N SER A 70 5.27 6.39 6.56
CA SER A 70 6.21 5.44 5.94
C SER A 70 6.57 5.76 4.50
N CYS A 71 5.71 6.45 3.74
CA CYS A 71 5.86 6.61 2.29
C CYS A 71 6.29 8.03 1.89
N THR A 72 5.75 9.04 2.59
CA THR A 72 5.99 10.46 2.34
C THR A 72 7.47 10.87 2.38
N PRO A 73 8.34 10.33 3.27
CA PRO A 73 9.75 10.72 3.28
C PRO A 73 10.45 10.55 1.92
N CYS A 74 10.06 9.53 1.15
CA CYS A 74 10.62 9.27 -0.18
C CYS A 74 9.70 9.77 -1.30
N HIS A 75 8.42 9.40 -1.29
CA HIS A 75 7.50 9.67 -2.40
C HIS A 75 6.84 11.06 -2.33
N GLY A 76 7.04 11.81 -1.25
CA GLY A 76 6.41 13.12 -1.03
C GLY A 76 4.95 13.00 -0.62
N ALA A 77 4.40 14.06 -0.01
CA ALA A 77 3.01 14.06 0.44
C ALA A 77 2.01 13.99 -0.74
N LEU A 78 2.44 14.45 -1.91
CA LEU A 78 1.67 14.43 -3.16
C LEU A 78 1.97 13.19 -4.02
N ALA A 79 2.73 12.22 -3.52
CA ALA A 79 3.14 11.02 -4.27
C ALA A 79 3.90 11.29 -5.59
N ASP A 80 4.57 12.44 -5.68
CA ASP A 80 5.25 12.93 -6.89
C ASP A 80 6.74 12.55 -6.97
N GLY A 81 7.24 11.79 -5.99
CA GLY A 81 8.65 11.40 -5.91
C GLY A 81 9.58 12.49 -5.40
N ASN A 82 9.05 13.58 -4.83
CA ASN A 82 9.82 14.71 -4.31
C ASN A 82 9.83 14.80 -2.78
N GLY A 83 9.96 13.64 -2.11
CA GLY A 83 10.13 13.55 -0.66
C GLY A 83 11.43 14.17 -0.15
N ILE A 84 11.56 14.29 1.17
CA ILE A 84 12.73 14.88 1.83
C ILE A 84 14.03 14.15 1.48
N THR A 85 13.99 12.83 1.27
CA THR A 85 15.20 12.03 0.94
C THR A 85 15.84 12.45 -0.38
N LYS A 86 15.02 12.90 -1.36
CA LYS A 86 15.51 13.48 -2.60
C LYS A 86 16.13 14.85 -2.39
N LYS A 87 15.49 15.70 -1.57
CA LYS A 87 15.95 17.07 -1.26
C LYS A 87 17.31 17.09 -0.56
N VAL A 88 17.57 16.13 0.33
CA VAL A 88 18.85 16.03 1.08
C VAL A 88 19.89 15.16 0.35
N GLY A 89 19.60 14.67 -0.86
CA GLY A 89 20.53 13.87 -1.65
C GLY A 89 20.71 12.42 -1.18
N ALA A 90 19.93 11.95 -0.20
CA ALA A 90 20.00 10.57 0.29
C ALA A 90 19.47 9.55 -0.74
N MET A 91 18.51 9.94 -1.58
CA MET A 91 18.00 9.14 -2.68
C MET A 91 17.89 9.99 -3.94
N ALA A 92 18.77 9.75 -4.92
CA ALA A 92 18.79 10.55 -6.16
C ALA A 92 17.54 10.34 -7.03
N VAL A 93 16.98 9.13 -7.03
CA VAL A 93 15.83 8.75 -7.87
C VAL A 93 14.79 8.05 -7.01
N VAL A 94 13.61 8.66 -6.91
CA VAL A 94 12.41 8.07 -6.32
C VAL A 94 11.30 8.15 -7.36
N ALA A 95 10.54 7.06 -7.51
CA ALA A 95 9.46 6.99 -8.49
C ALA A 95 8.35 8.00 -8.18
N ASN A 96 7.89 8.68 -9.22
CA ASN A 96 6.64 9.42 -9.21
C ASN A 96 5.49 8.41 -9.33
N LEU A 97 4.63 8.34 -8.31
CA LEU A 97 3.57 7.34 -8.27
C LEU A 97 2.37 7.69 -9.15
N HIS A 98 2.41 8.84 -9.82
CA HIS A 98 1.45 9.24 -10.85
C HIS A 98 1.89 8.86 -12.27
N ASP A 99 3.08 8.28 -12.43
CA ASP A 99 3.53 7.80 -13.74
C ASP A 99 2.57 6.72 -14.24
N LYS A 100 2.22 6.77 -15.53
CA LYS A 100 1.25 5.86 -16.17
C LYS A 100 1.49 4.39 -15.82
N ARG A 101 2.75 3.95 -15.87
CA ARG A 101 3.15 2.58 -15.51
C ARG A 101 2.74 2.18 -14.09
N ILE A 102 2.79 3.09 -13.12
CA ILE A 102 2.42 2.83 -11.72
C ILE A 102 0.92 2.90 -11.53
N VAL A 103 0.25 3.84 -12.20
CA VAL A 103 -1.22 3.97 -12.18
C VAL A 103 -1.87 2.71 -12.75
N GLU A 104 -1.30 2.13 -13.80
CA GLU A 104 -1.77 0.90 -14.45
C GLU A 104 -1.38 -0.40 -13.72
N MET A 105 -0.55 -0.34 -12.68
CA MET A 105 -0.29 -1.54 -11.85
C MET A 105 -1.57 -1.95 -11.14
N THR A 106 -1.73 -3.24 -10.90
CA THR A 106 -2.85 -3.74 -10.08
C THR A 106 -2.63 -3.43 -8.60
N ASP A 107 -3.71 -3.37 -7.82
CA ASP A 107 -3.59 -3.14 -6.37
C ASP A 107 -2.77 -4.26 -5.69
N GLY A 108 -2.88 -5.49 -6.18
CA GLY A 108 -2.06 -6.61 -5.73
C GLY A 108 -0.57 -6.45 -6.02
N GLU A 109 -0.20 -5.89 -7.18
CA GLU A 109 1.21 -5.62 -7.50
C GLU A 109 1.76 -4.51 -6.59
N LEU A 110 0.99 -3.45 -6.34
CA LEU A 110 1.37 -2.39 -5.38
C LEU A 110 1.56 -2.97 -3.97
N PHE A 111 0.65 -3.84 -3.53
CA PHE A 111 0.77 -4.55 -2.25
C PHE A 111 2.04 -5.38 -2.17
N HIS A 112 2.39 -6.07 -3.26
CA HIS A 112 3.62 -6.84 -3.34
C HIS A 112 4.87 -5.96 -3.23
N VAL A 113 4.89 -4.80 -3.90
CA VAL A 113 6.00 -3.83 -3.82
C VAL A 113 6.15 -3.26 -2.42
N VAL A 114 5.06 -2.89 -1.74
CA VAL A 114 5.13 -2.44 -0.34
C VAL A 114 5.64 -3.55 0.57
N THR A 115 5.16 -4.78 0.35
CA THR A 115 5.50 -5.93 1.20
C THR A 115 6.96 -6.35 1.06
N ASN A 116 7.46 -6.48 -0.17
CA ASN A 116 8.75 -7.11 -0.47
C ASN A 116 9.83 -6.12 -0.96
N GLY A 117 9.45 -4.87 -1.22
CA GLY A 117 10.33 -3.89 -1.85
C GLY A 117 10.41 -4.06 -3.37
N ARG A 118 11.10 -3.11 -4.01
CA ARG A 118 11.41 -3.15 -5.45
C ARG A 118 12.62 -2.26 -5.72
N ASN A 119 13.63 -2.78 -6.40
CA ASN A 119 14.88 -2.07 -6.68
C ASN A 119 15.50 -1.50 -5.37
N LEU A 120 15.68 -0.18 -5.29
CA LEU A 120 16.22 0.51 -4.12
C LEU A 120 15.19 0.72 -3.00
N MET A 121 13.90 0.44 -3.25
CA MET A 121 12.87 0.50 -2.21
C MET A 121 12.93 -0.78 -1.37
N GLY A 122 13.25 -0.64 -0.09
CA GLY A 122 13.25 -1.75 0.87
C GLY A 122 11.85 -2.31 1.16
N ALA A 123 11.82 -3.49 1.78
CA ALA A 123 10.58 -4.16 2.18
C ALA A 123 9.98 -3.49 3.42
N TYR A 124 8.70 -3.10 3.34
CA TYR A 124 7.94 -2.58 4.49
C TYR A 124 7.11 -3.66 5.17
N GLY A 125 7.09 -4.89 4.64
CA GLY A 125 6.33 -6.00 5.21
C GLY A 125 6.57 -6.25 6.71
N PRO A 126 7.83 -6.24 7.19
CA PRO A 126 8.11 -6.46 8.61
C PRO A 126 7.59 -5.37 9.55
N THR A 127 7.41 -4.14 9.06
CA THR A 127 7.10 -2.96 9.88
C THR A 127 5.69 -2.41 9.68
N VAL A 128 5.05 -2.69 8.54
CA VAL A 128 3.70 -2.25 8.20
C VAL A 128 2.76 -3.45 8.20
N PRO A 129 1.73 -3.48 9.07
CA PRO A 129 0.70 -4.53 9.09
C PRO A 129 -0.02 -4.68 7.73
N THR A 130 -0.55 -5.86 7.45
CA THR A 130 -1.18 -6.18 6.16
C THR A 130 -2.33 -5.23 5.81
N GLU A 131 -3.21 -4.96 6.77
CA GLU A 131 -4.35 -4.06 6.65
C GLU A 131 -3.91 -2.62 6.35
N ASP A 132 -2.84 -2.19 7.02
CA ASP A 132 -2.26 -0.87 6.83
C ASP A 132 -1.63 -0.72 5.42
N ARG A 133 -1.11 -1.80 4.82
CA ARG A 133 -0.62 -1.77 3.42
C ARG A 133 -1.77 -1.56 2.44
N TRP A 134 -2.90 -2.24 2.65
CA TRP A 134 -4.11 -2.03 1.84
C TRP A 134 -4.69 -0.63 2.03
N ALA A 135 -4.67 -0.10 3.26
CA ALA A 135 -5.08 1.26 3.54
C ALA A 135 -4.19 2.29 2.81
N ILE A 136 -2.86 2.09 2.84
CA ILE A 136 -1.91 2.92 2.09
C ILE A 136 -2.24 2.91 0.59
N ILE A 137 -2.53 1.75 0.01
CA ILE A 137 -2.86 1.62 -1.41
C ILE A 137 -4.18 2.32 -1.73
N ALA A 138 -5.21 2.16 -0.89
CA ALA A 138 -6.48 2.88 -1.05
C ALA A 138 -6.26 4.41 -1.07
N TYR A 139 -5.44 4.92 -0.15
CA TYR A 139 -5.09 6.35 -0.12
C TYR A 139 -4.26 6.78 -1.33
N LEU A 140 -3.31 5.96 -1.79
CA LEU A 140 -2.55 6.21 -3.01
C LEU A 140 -3.46 6.31 -4.24
N ARG A 141 -4.47 5.43 -4.36
CA ARG A 141 -5.47 5.52 -5.44
C ARG A 141 -6.27 6.81 -5.36
N ALA A 142 -6.66 7.24 -4.17
CA ALA A 142 -7.32 8.53 -3.99
C ALA A 142 -6.42 9.70 -4.43
N LEU A 143 -5.12 9.67 -4.14
CA LEU A 143 -4.17 10.67 -4.63
C LEU A 143 -4.04 10.66 -6.16
N GLN A 144 -3.99 9.48 -6.78
CA GLN A 144 -3.95 9.35 -8.24
C GLN A 144 -5.22 9.91 -8.89
N LEU A 145 -6.41 9.57 -8.37
CA LEU A 145 -7.69 10.11 -8.82
C LEU A 145 -7.77 11.63 -8.62
N SER A 146 -7.26 12.15 -7.50
CA SER A 146 -7.25 13.60 -7.26
C SER A 146 -6.37 14.37 -8.24
N ARG A 147 -5.33 13.74 -8.80
CA ARG A 147 -4.38 14.41 -9.71
C ARG A 147 -4.71 14.20 -11.19
N LEU A 148 -5.14 13.00 -11.54
CA LEU A 148 -5.36 12.57 -12.92
C LEU A 148 -6.85 12.49 -13.30
N GLY A 149 -7.74 12.60 -12.32
CA GLY A 149 -9.18 12.58 -12.53
C GLY A 149 -9.63 13.70 -13.46
N THR A 150 -10.63 13.37 -14.26
CA THR A 150 -11.30 14.26 -15.20
C THR A 150 -12.70 14.59 -14.70
N ILE A 151 -13.37 15.55 -15.34
CA ILE A 151 -14.77 15.87 -15.02
C ILE A 151 -15.70 14.66 -15.25
N ASP A 152 -15.28 13.71 -16.10
CA ASP A 152 -16.07 12.53 -16.42
C ASP A 152 -16.07 11.49 -15.31
N ASP A 153 -15.08 11.53 -14.42
CA ASP A 153 -14.99 10.66 -13.25
C ASP A 153 -15.90 11.15 -12.09
N VAL A 154 -16.42 12.37 -12.19
CA VAL A 154 -17.34 12.94 -11.20
C VAL A 154 -18.78 12.52 -11.55
N PRO A 155 -19.56 11.98 -10.59
CA PRO A 155 -20.97 11.69 -10.80
C PRO A 155 -21.74 12.92 -11.31
N GLN A 156 -22.63 12.72 -12.28
CA GLN A 156 -23.26 13.82 -13.04
C GLN A 156 -23.98 14.82 -12.13
N GLU A 157 -24.62 14.33 -11.07
CA GLU A 157 -25.32 15.08 -10.05
C GLU A 157 -24.40 16.00 -9.23
N LEU A 158 -23.12 15.64 -9.10
CA LEU A 158 -22.13 16.44 -8.36
C LEU A 158 -21.38 17.44 -9.25
N ARG A 159 -21.34 17.22 -10.58
CA ARG A 159 -20.63 18.10 -11.53
C ARG A 159 -21.10 19.55 -11.46
N ALA A 160 -22.39 19.78 -11.19
CA ALA A 160 -22.97 21.12 -11.08
C ALA A 160 -22.51 21.89 -9.83
N THR A 161 -21.98 21.20 -8.82
CA THR A 161 -21.52 21.83 -7.56
C THR A 161 -20.05 22.27 -7.61
N LEU A 162 -19.29 21.78 -8.58
CA LEU A 162 -17.91 22.19 -8.85
C LEU A 162 -17.92 23.57 -9.52
N LYS A 163 -17.99 24.63 -8.71
CA LYS A 163 -17.83 25.99 -9.21
C LYS A 163 -16.39 26.21 -9.70
N LYS A 164 -16.28 26.82 -10.88
CA LYS A 164 -15.02 27.29 -11.49
C LYS A 164 -14.27 28.27 -10.58
#